data_AF-A0A968RQX9-F1
#
_entry.id   AF-A0A968RQX9-F1
#
_cell.length_a   1.000
_cell.length_b   1.000
_cell.length_c   1.000
_cell.angle_alpha   90.00
_cell.angle_beta   90.00
_cell.angle_gamma   90.00
#
_symmetry.space_group_name_H-M   'P 1'
#
loop_
_entity.id
_entity.type
_entity.pdbx_description
1 polymer ?
#
loop_
_entity_poly.entity_id
_entity_poly.type
_entity_poly.pdbx_seq_one_letter_code
_entity_poly.pdbx_strand_id
1 'polypeptide(L)'
;MNRIILILTFLCVNSFAFAQENVFVKLKVDASSLKGIKGFGVRGSARPLSWEKTIPLEDDDKDGIYEGYLSFPSTIEMVEYKYLYGDKKTNLGVG
;
A
#
# COMPACT_ATOMS: atom_id res chain seq x y z
N MET A 1 -22.56 -19.96 42.35
CA MET A 1 -22.00 -20.70 41.19
C MET A 1 -22.23 -19.97 39.86
N ASN A 2 -23.44 -19.49 39.55
CA ASN A 2 -23.73 -18.77 38.29
C ASN A 2 -22.91 -17.49 38.01
N ARG A 3 -22.55 -16.69 39.03
CA ARG A 3 -21.83 -15.42 38.82
C ARG A 3 -20.38 -15.60 38.39
N ILE A 4 -19.71 -16.66 38.87
CA ILE A 4 -18.32 -16.97 38.51
C ILE A 4 -18.24 -17.46 37.07
N ILE A 5 -19.20 -18.30 36.67
CA ILE A 5 -19.32 -18.78 35.28
C ILE A 5 -19.52 -17.60 34.33
N LEU A 6 -20.42 -16.65 34.66
CA LEU A 6 -20.67 -15.47 33.83
C LEU A 6 -19.43 -14.59 33.63
N ILE A 7 -18.64 -14.38 34.68
CA ILE A 7 -17.40 -13.60 34.63
C ILE A 7 -16.33 -14.31 33.81
N LEU A 8 -16.19 -15.64 33.96
CA LEU A 8 -15.29 -16.43 33.14
C LEU A 8 -15.69 -16.38 31.66
N THR A 9 -16.98 -16.50 31.35
CA THR A 9 -17.47 -16.42 29.97
C THR A 9 -17.17 -15.04 29.38
N PHE A 10 -17.40 -13.95 30.13
CA PHE A 10 -17.11 -12.58 29.68
C PHE A 10 -15.61 -12.35 29.42
N LEU A 11 -14.73 -12.89 30.26
CA LEU A 11 -13.27 -12.88 30.05
C LEU A 11 -12.85 -13.65 28.80
N CYS A 12 -13.47 -14.81 28.53
CA CYS A 12 -13.15 -15.62 27.35
C CYS A 12 -13.54 -14.97 26.02
N VAL A 13 -14.61 -14.16 25.95
CA VAL A 13 -15.03 -13.52 24.68
C VAL A 13 -14.12 -12.36 24.27
N ASN A 14 -13.44 -11.72 25.23
CA ASN A 14 -12.51 -10.62 24.97
C ASN A 14 -11.15 -11.09 24.44
N SER A 15 -10.85 -12.38 24.48
CA SER A 15 -9.57 -12.94 24.02
C SER A 15 -9.49 -13.15 22.51
N PHE A 16 -10.56 -12.89 21.76
CA PHE A 16 -10.54 -12.94 20.29
C PHE A 16 -9.98 -11.65 19.72
N ALA A 17 -8.65 -11.49 19.78
CA ALA A 17 -7.95 -10.48 18.99
C ALA A 17 -7.73 -11.04 17.57
N PHE A 18 -8.47 -10.54 16.58
CA PHE A 18 -8.19 -10.82 15.18
C PHE A 18 -6.88 -10.10 14.81
N ALA A 19 -5.79 -10.84 14.68
CA ALA A 19 -4.56 -10.30 14.11
C ALA A 19 -4.80 -10.07 12.60
N GLN A 20 -4.87 -8.81 12.17
CA GLN A 20 -4.94 -8.47 10.76
C GLN A 20 -3.55 -8.65 10.14
N GLU A 21 -3.40 -9.67 9.29
CA GLU A 21 -2.16 -9.87 8.53
C GLU A 21 -2.07 -8.88 7.38
N ASN A 22 -0.86 -8.43 7.07
CA ASN A 22 -0.59 -7.61 5.90
C ASN A 22 0.28 -8.37 4.90
N VAL A 23 0.03 -8.13 3.62
CA VAL A 23 0.83 -8.61 2.50
C VAL A 23 1.65 -7.44 1.96
N PHE A 24 2.96 -7.66 1.77
CA PHE A 24 3.86 -6.68 1.18
C PHE A 24 4.01 -6.94 -0.32
N VAL A 25 3.67 -5.96 -1.12
CA VAL A 25 3.74 -6.01 -2.58
C VAL A 25 4.84 -5.07 -3.06
N LYS A 26 5.78 -5.59 -3.83
CA LYS A 26 6.78 -4.78 -4.54
C LYS A 26 6.26 -4.47 -5.94
N LEU A 27 5.95 -3.21 -6.19
CA LEU A 27 5.62 -2.72 -7.53
C LEU A 27 6.91 -2.33 -8.26
N LYS A 28 6.98 -2.66 -9.55
CA LYS A 28 8.07 -2.31 -10.45
C LYS A 28 7.54 -1.87 -11.81
N VAL A 29 8.14 -0.84 -12.39
CA VAL A 29 7.89 -0.43 -13.78
C VAL A 29 9.20 -0.12 -14.48
N ASP A 30 9.43 -0.79 -15.61
CA ASP A 30 10.58 -0.55 -16.47
C ASP A 30 10.26 0.63 -17.41
N ALA A 31 11.01 1.70 -17.24
CA ALA A 31 10.94 2.92 -18.04
C ALA A 31 12.28 3.25 -18.71
N SER A 32 13.22 2.29 -18.78
CA SER A 32 14.57 2.46 -19.33
C SER A 32 14.59 2.94 -20.79
N SER A 33 13.53 2.65 -21.55
CA SER A 33 13.35 3.08 -22.95
C SER A 33 12.76 4.48 -23.11
N LEU A 34 12.23 5.09 -22.04
CA LEU A 34 11.59 6.39 -22.08
C LEU A 34 12.61 7.50 -21.82
N LYS A 35 12.51 8.61 -22.56
CA LYS A 35 13.38 9.77 -22.40
C LYS A 35 12.65 10.90 -21.67
N GLY A 36 13.39 11.69 -20.89
CA GLY A 36 12.87 12.87 -20.22
C GLY A 36 11.92 12.59 -19.05
N ILE A 37 11.87 11.34 -18.56
CA ILE A 37 11.12 10.99 -17.36
C ILE A 37 11.77 11.66 -16.14
N LYS A 38 10.96 12.31 -15.30
CA LYS A 38 11.44 12.93 -14.04
C LYS A 38 11.03 12.16 -12.78
N GLY A 39 10.22 11.12 -12.95
CA GLY A 39 9.80 10.24 -11.87
C GLY A 39 8.56 9.44 -12.25
N PHE A 40 8.36 8.35 -11.52
CA PHE A 40 7.17 7.53 -11.55
C PHE A 40 6.47 7.53 -10.19
N GLY A 41 5.18 7.24 -10.22
CA GLY A 41 4.39 6.99 -9.03
C GLY A 41 3.24 6.05 -9.31
N VAL A 42 2.56 5.64 -8.26
CA VAL A 42 1.41 4.75 -8.32
C VAL A 42 0.20 5.36 -7.62
N ARG A 43 -0.98 5.11 -8.18
CA ARG A 43 -2.29 5.36 -7.58
C ARG A 43 -3.13 4.10 -7.67
N GLY A 44 -4.19 4.02 -6.87
CA GLY A 44 -5.02 2.83 -6.82
C GLY A 44 -6.26 2.96 -5.96
N SER A 45 -7.05 1.90 -5.99
CA SER A 45 -8.39 1.81 -5.41
C SER A 45 -8.42 1.54 -3.91
N ALA A 46 -7.34 1.02 -3.33
CA ALA A 46 -7.30 0.56 -1.94
C ALA A 46 -6.09 1.09 -1.18
N ARG A 47 -6.27 1.38 0.12
CA ARG A 47 -5.19 1.88 0.98
C ARG A 47 -4.01 0.89 1.01
N PRO A 48 -2.76 1.38 0.98
CA PRO A 48 -2.35 2.78 1.13
C PRO A 48 -2.53 3.66 -0.12
N LEU A 49 -2.89 3.07 -1.27
CA LEU A 49 -3.16 3.81 -2.49
C LEU A 49 -4.48 4.58 -2.41
N SER A 50 -4.56 5.61 -3.24
CA SER A 50 -5.77 6.37 -3.52
C SER A 50 -5.70 6.90 -4.95
N TRP A 51 -6.85 7.12 -5.58
CA TRP A 51 -6.92 7.80 -6.88
C TRP A 51 -6.61 9.30 -6.78
N GLU A 52 -6.66 9.87 -5.57
CA GLU A 52 -6.39 11.29 -5.33
C GLU A 52 -4.91 11.60 -5.09
N LYS A 53 -4.19 10.68 -4.42
CA LYS A 53 -2.79 10.88 -4.01
C LYS A 53 -1.87 9.89 -4.70
N THR A 54 -0.83 10.41 -5.36
CA THR A 54 0.26 9.61 -5.91
C THR A 54 1.24 9.22 -4.81
N ILE A 55 1.63 7.95 -4.77
CA ILE A 55 2.80 7.49 -4.02
C ILE A 55 3.98 7.43 -4.99
N PRO A 56 5.09 8.15 -4.76
CA PRO A 56 6.26 8.09 -5.63
C PRO A 56 6.92 6.70 -5.57
N LEU A 57 7.54 6.31 -6.69
CA LEU A 57 8.43 5.16 -6.79
C LEU A 57 9.87 5.66 -6.96
N GLU A 58 10.83 4.88 -6.50
CA GLU A 58 12.25 5.23 -6.49
C GLU A 58 13.02 4.46 -7.56
N ASP A 59 14.06 5.08 -8.13
CA ASP A 59 15.01 4.50 -9.08
C ASP A 59 16.42 4.75 -8.51
N ASP A 60 16.74 4.01 -7.45
CA ASP A 60 17.92 4.25 -6.61
C ASP A 60 19.24 3.93 -7.34
N ASP A 61 19.23 2.91 -8.20
CA ASP A 61 20.38 2.47 -9.00
C ASP A 61 20.44 3.13 -10.38
N LYS A 62 19.41 3.89 -10.77
CA LYS A 62 19.34 4.69 -12.01
C LYS A 62 19.40 3.83 -13.26
N ASP A 63 18.86 2.62 -13.19
CA ASP A 63 18.72 1.72 -14.34
C ASP A 63 17.44 2.01 -15.15
N GLY A 64 16.59 2.92 -14.67
CA GLY A 64 15.32 3.28 -15.28
C GLY A 64 14.15 2.39 -14.85
N ILE A 65 14.34 1.51 -13.86
CA ILE A 65 13.31 0.69 -13.24
C ILE A 65 12.91 1.33 -11.92
N TYR A 66 11.66 1.78 -11.85
CA TYR A 66 11.13 2.44 -10.67
C TYR A 66 10.42 1.42 -9.77
N GLU A 67 10.71 1.44 -8.47
CA GLU A 67 10.27 0.46 -7.50
C GLU A 67 9.62 1.07 -6.25
N GLY A 68 8.74 0.31 -5.59
CA GLY A 68 8.16 0.70 -4.30
C GLY A 68 7.48 -0.45 -3.58
N TYR A 69 7.58 -0.44 -2.24
CA TYR A 69 6.93 -1.44 -1.38
C TYR A 69 5.66 -0.87 -0.76
N LEU A 70 4.55 -1.58 -0.92
CA LEU A 70 3.27 -1.24 -0.31
C LEU A 70 2.77 -2.39 0.55
N SER A 71 2.20 -2.06 1.70
CA SER A 71 1.60 -3.02 2.62
C SER A 71 0.09 -2.94 2.51
N PHE A 72 -0.54 -4.05 2.15
CA PHE A 72 -2.00 -4.16 2.06
C PHE A 72 -2.51 -5.14 3.11
N PRO A 73 -3.64 -4.83 3.77
CA PRO A 73 -4.40 -5.84 4.48
C PRO A 73 -4.65 -7.10 3.66
N SER A 74 -4.42 -8.28 4.24
CA SER A 74 -4.71 -9.57 3.59
C SER A 74 -6.21 -9.79 3.31
N THR A 75 -7.08 -8.99 3.93
CA THR A 75 -8.52 -9.00 3.69
C THR A 75 -8.93 -8.30 2.39
N ILE A 76 -8.02 -7.63 1.68
CA ILE A 76 -8.29 -7.02 0.39
C ILE A 76 -8.05 -8.05 -0.71
N GLU A 77 -9.13 -8.48 -1.38
CA GLU A 77 -9.05 -9.49 -2.43
C GLU A 77 -8.54 -8.93 -3.77
N MET A 78 -8.81 -7.65 -4.05
CA MET A 78 -8.49 -7.01 -5.32
C MET A 78 -8.05 -5.56 -5.12
N VAL A 79 -6.97 -5.19 -5.82
CA VAL A 79 -6.48 -3.81 -5.89
C VAL A 79 -6.30 -3.44 -7.36
N GLU A 80 -7.08 -2.49 -7.83
CA GLU A 80 -6.81 -1.81 -9.09
C GLU A 80 -5.79 -0.68 -8.87
N TYR A 81 -4.80 -0.57 -9.77
CA TYR A 81 -3.76 0.45 -9.70
C TYR A 81 -3.33 0.91 -11.10
N LYS A 82 -2.69 2.08 -11.16
CA LYS A 82 -2.03 2.59 -12.37
C LYS A 82 -0.71 3.26 -12.01
N TYR A 83 0.26 3.12 -12.91
CA TYR A 83 1.48 3.93 -12.90
C TYR A 83 1.20 5.31 -13.52
N LEU A 84 1.83 6.34 -12.97
CA LEU A 84 1.82 7.69 -13.49
C LEU A 84 3.27 8.13 -13.68
N TYR A 85 3.54 8.84 -14.78
CA TYR A 85 4.82 9.47 -15.06
C TYR A 85 4.59 10.94 -15.48
N GLY A 86 5.55 11.82 -15.24
CA GLY A 86 5.40 13.21 -15.67
C GLY A 86 6.57 14.14 -15.37
N ASP A 87 6.50 15.32 -15.99
CA ASP A 87 7.57 16.33 -16.05
C ASP A 87 7.66 17.26 -14.83
N LYS A 88 6.86 17.07 -13.78
CA LYS A 88 6.91 17.94 -12.59
C LYS A 88 6.68 17.16 -11.30
N LYS A 89 7.56 17.41 -10.32
CA LYS A 89 7.42 17.03 -8.91
C LYS A 89 6.07 17.42 -8.27
N THR A 90 5.31 18.33 -8.88
CA THR A 90 3.98 18.79 -8.44
C THR A 90 2.84 17.80 -8.68
N ASN A 91 2.97 16.84 -9.60
CA ASN A 91 1.93 15.80 -9.82
C ASN A 91 2.14 14.55 -8.93
N LEU A 92 3.21 14.54 -8.14
CA LEU A 92 3.59 13.47 -7.22
C LEU A 92 3.33 13.84 -5.75
N GLY A 93 2.64 14.96 -5.49
CA GLY A 93 2.12 15.31 -4.17
C GLY A 93 3.21 15.55 -3.13
N VAL A 94 3.93 16.67 -3.27
CA VAL A 94 4.67 17.28 -2.15
C VAL A 94 4.20 18.73 -2.05
N GLY A 95 3.39 19.00 -1.02
CA GLY A 95 3.23 20.32 -0.42
C GLY A 95 4.04 20.36 0.86
#